data_AF-A0A8S9WG60-F1
#
_entry.id   AF-A0A8S9WG60-F1
#
_cell.length_a   1.000
_cell.length_b   1.000
_cell.length_c   1.000
_cell.angle_alpha   90.00
_cell.angle_beta   90.00
_cell.angle_gamma   90.00
#
_symmetry.space_group_name_H-M   'P 1'
#
loop_
_entity.id
_entity.type
_entity.pdbx_description
1 polymer ?
#
loop_
_entity_poly.entity_id
_entity_poly.type
_entity_poly.pdbx_seq_one_letter_code
_entity_poly.pdbx_strand_id
1 'polypeptide(L)' 'ERTIRKYIQRLDHEGFIIKKVEEGKRLKYVYTAVPIQEAWNKVKGKIQGIIDEITRVLEIKAVLF' A
#
# COMPACT_ATOMS: atom_id res chain seq x y z
N GLU A 1 22.13 6.27 3.10
CA GLU A 1 21.11 6.70 2.10
C GLU A 1 20.28 5.60 1.42
N ARG A 2 20.79 4.39 1.12
CA ARG A 2 20.00 3.34 0.41
C ARG A 2 18.72 2.91 1.14
N THR A 3 18.71 2.92 2.47
CA THR A 3 17.59 2.38 3.28
C THR A 3 16.34 3.27 3.25
N ILE A 4 16.50 4.59 3.39
CA ILE A 4 15.38 5.54 3.37
C ILE A 4 14.66 5.51 2.02
N ARG A 5 15.43 5.45 0.92
CA ARG A 5 14.86 5.34 -0.44
C ARG A 5 13.99 4.09 -0.60
N LYS A 6 14.44 2.95 -0.09
CA LYS A 6 13.66 1.69 -0.12
C LYS A 6 12.34 1.82 0.64
N TYR A 7 12.36 2.45 1.82
CA TYR A 7 11.14 2.68 2.59
C TYR A 7 10.17 3.61 1.87
N ILE A 8 10.65 4.72 1.31
CA ILE A 8 9.82 5.65 0.54
C ILE A 8 9.20 4.94 -0.68
N GLN A 9 9.98 4.17 -1.43
CA GLN A 9 9.47 3.39 -2.57
C GLN A 9 8.39 2.39 -2.15
N ARG A 10 8.58 1.71 -1.02
CA ARG A 10 7.60 0.78 -0.49
C ARG A 10 6.30 1.49 -0.11
N LEU A 11 6.39 2.63 0.58
CA LEU A 11 5.22 3.43 0.96
C LEU A 11 4.48 3.98 -0.26
N ASP A 12 5.20 4.36 -1.32
CA ASP A 12 4.63 4.83 -2.59
C ASP A 12 3.91 3.68 -3.32
N HIS A 13 4.55 2.50 -3.41
CA HIS A 13 3.97 1.31 -4.01
C HIS A 13 2.73 0.80 -3.26
N GLU A 14 2.76 0.84 -1.93
CA GLU A 14 1.60 0.50 -1.09
C GLU A 14 0.53 1.62 -1.09
N GLY A 15 0.84 2.79 -1.66
CA GLY A 15 -0.05 3.93 -1.82
C GLY A 15 -0.38 4.63 -0.50
N PHE A 16 0.55 4.64 0.46
CA PHE A 16 0.43 5.38 1.73
C PHE A 16 1.01 6.80 1.66
N ILE A 17 1.74 7.10 0.59
CA ILE A 17 2.24 8.44 0.32
C ILE A 17 1.87 8.85 -1.10
N ILE A 18 1.75 10.15 -1.31
CA ILE A 18 1.57 10.79 -2.60
C ILE A 18 2.89 11.49 -2.91
N LYS A 19 3.47 11.15 -4.06
CA LYS A 19 4.67 11.78 -4.58
C LYS A 19 4.29 12.90 -5.53
N LYS A 20 4.75 14.12 -5.25
CA LYS A 20 4.63 15.28 -6.15
C LYS A 20 6.01 15.81 -6.52
N VAL A 21 6.13 16.31 -7.75
CA VAL A 21 7.30 17.08 -8.18
C VAL A 21 6.91 18.54 -8.10
N GLU A 22 7.67 19.31 -7.32
CA GLU A 22 7.51 20.75 -7.26
C GLU A 22 8.67 21.42 -7.99
N GLU A 23 8.32 22.38 -8.85
CA GLU A 23 9.29 23.17 -9.60
C GLU A 23 9.50 24.51 -8.87
N GLY A 24 10.72 24.71 -8.37
CA GLY A 24 11.18 25.99 -7.84
C GLY A 24 12.45 26.42 -8.57
N LYS A 25 13.47 26.92 -7.86
CA LYS A 25 14.80 27.14 -8.46
C LYS A 25 15.48 25.84 -8.95
N ARG A 26 15.03 24.67 -8.44
CA ARG A 26 15.42 23.31 -8.84
C ARG A 26 14.22 22.38 -8.66
N LEU A 27 14.20 21.26 -9.38
CA LEU A 27 13.20 20.19 -9.19
C LEU A 27 13.41 19.50 -7.83
N LYS A 28 12.32 19.36 -7.07
CA LYS A 28 12.32 18.61 -5.81
C LYS A 28 11.16 17.61 -5.75
N TYR A 29 11.43 16.44 -5.21
CA TYR A 29 10.40 15.46 -4.88
C TYR A 29 9.86 15.76 -3.48
N VAL A 30 8.55 15.94 -3.39
CA VAL A 30 7.82 16.12 -2.13
C VAL A 30 6.94 14.91 -1.92
N TYR A 31 7.05 14.31 -0.73
CA TYR A 31 6.26 13.14 -0.34
C TYR A 31 5.31 13.56 0.78
N THR A 32 4.02 13.34 0.56
CA THR A 32 2.97 13.65 1.54
C THR A 32 2.23 12.38 1.91
N ALA A 33 1.97 12.16 3.20
CA ALA A 33 1.14 11.03 3.63
C ALA A 33 -0.30 11.19 3.12
N VAL A 34 -0.95 10.06 2.79
CA VAL A 34 -2.39 10.05 2.53
C VAL A 34 -3.17 10.34 3.83
N PRO A 35 -4.41 10.85 3.75
CA PRO A 35 -5.28 11.00 4.91
C PRO A 35 -5.42 9.69 5.70
N ILE A 36 -5.50 9.79 7.02
CA ILE A 36 -5.58 8.61 7.90
C ILE A 36 -6.76 7.70 7.56
N GLN A 37 -7.89 8.28 7.13
CA GLN A 37 -9.07 7.52 6.69
C GLN A 37 -8.79 6.69 5.44
N GLU A 38 -8.10 7.26 4.44
CA GLU A 38 -7.70 6.53 3.24
C GLU A 38 -6.70 5.42 3.56
N ALA A 39 -5.75 5.68 4.46
CA ALA A 39 -4.82 4.66 4.93
C ALA A 39 -5.56 3.48 5.58
N TRP A 40 -6.54 3.76 6.44
CA TRP A 40 -7.37 2.72 7.07
C TRP A 40 -8.18 1.93 6.06
N ASN A 41 -8.78 2.59 5.06
CA ASN A 41 -9.52 1.92 4.00
C ASN A 41 -8.63 0.95 3.21
N LYS A 42 -7.39 1.36 2.89
CA LYS A 42 -6.40 0.50 2.22
C LYS A 42 -6.03 -0.71 3.07
N VAL A 43 -5.75 -0.51 4.36
CA VAL A 43 -5.42 -1.61 5.29
C VAL A 43 -6.58 -2.59 5.39
N LYS A 44 -7.81 -2.09 5.57
CA LYS A 44 -9.01 -2.92 5.62
C LYS A 44 -9.20 -3.75 4.34
N GLY A 45 -9.00 -3.14 3.17
CA GLY A 45 -9.07 -3.84 1.88
C GLY A 45 -8.04 -4.97 1.76
N LYS A 46 -6.79 -4.73 2.20
CA LYS A 46 -5.74 -5.77 2.22
C LYS A 46 -6.12 -6.93 3.14
N ILE A 47 -6.62 -6.64 4.34
CA ILE A 47 -7.06 -7.68 5.29
C ILE A 47 -8.20 -8.50 4.70
N GLN A 48 -9.20 -7.84 4.08
CA GLN A 48 -10.33 -8.54 3.47
C GLN A 48 -9.86 -9.47 2.34
N GLY A 49 -8.99 -9.00 1.45
CA GLY A 49 -8.47 -9.85 0.37
C GLY A 49 -7.74 -11.09 0.86
N ILE A 50 -7.00 -10.99 1.96
CA ILE A 50 -6.34 -12.14 2.60
C ILE A 50 -7.38 -13.12 3.17
N ILE A 51 -8.41 -12.61 3.84
CA ILE A 51 -9.50 -13.44 4.38
C ILE A 51 -10.25 -14.15 3.26
N ASP A 52 -10.53 -13.46 2.16
CA ASP A 52 -11.22 -14.03 0.99
C ASP A 52 -10.37 -15.14 0.34
N GLU A 53 -9.07 -14.94 0.23
CA GLU A 53 -8.14 -15.97 -0.28
C GLU A 53 -8.10 -17.21 0.62
N ILE A 54 -7.99 -17.01 1.94
CA ILE A 54 -8.03 -18.10 2.93
C ILE A 54 -9.35 -18.87 2.80
N THR A 55 -10.47 -18.16 2.73
CA THR A 55 -11.81 -18.76 2.61
C THR A 55 -11.92 -19.60 1.35
N ARG A 56 -11.49 -19.06 0.20
CA ARG A 56 -11.47 -19.77 -1.07
C ARG A 56 -10.65 -21.07 -1.00
N VAL A 57 -9.47 -21.03 -0.37
CA VAL A 57 -8.63 -22.23 -0.21
C VAL A 57 -9.31 -23.28 0.67
N LEU A 58 -10.00 -22.86 1.73
CA LEU A 58 -10.74 -23.76 2.61
C LEU A 58 -11.94 -24.40 1.91
N GLU A 59 -12.70 -23.64 1.13
CA GLU A 59 -13.84 -24.13 0.34
C GLU A 59 -13.40 -25.17 -0.69
N ILE A 60 -12.31 -24.90 -1.43
CA ILE A 60 -11.75 -25.86 -2.40
C ILE A 60 -11.37 -27.17 -1.70
N LYS A 61 -10.74 -27.09 -0.52
CA LYS A 61 -10.41 -28.29 0.25
C LYS A 61 -11.66 -29.04 0.71
N ALA A 62 -12.68 -28.34 1.19
CA ALA A 62 -13.92 -28.95 1.65
C ALA A 62 -14.69 -29.70 0.54
N VAL A 63 -14.55 -29.29 -0.74
CA VAL A 63 -15.15 -29.98 -1.89
C VAL A 63 -14.33 -31.20 -2.33
N LEU A 64 -13.02 -31.23 -2.03
CA LEU A 64 -12.11 -32.31 -2.42
C LEU A 64 -12.07 -33.49 -1.42
N PHE A 65 -12.71 -33.35 -0.26
CA PHE A 65 -12.86 -34.38 0.78
C PHE A 65 -14.33 -34.83 0.89
#